data_AF-A0A1I7PI36-F1
#
_entry.id   AF-A0A1I7PI36-F1
#
_cell.length_a   1.000
_cell.length_b   1.000
_cell.length_c   1.000
_cell.angle_alpha   90.00
_cell.angle_beta   90.00
_cell.angle_gamma   90.00
#
_symmetry.space_group_name_H-M   'P 1'
#
loop_
_entity.id
_entity.type
_entity.pdbx_description
1 polymer ?
#
loop_
_entity_poly.entity_id
_entity_poly.type
_entity_poly.pdbx_seq_one_letter_code
_entity_poly.pdbx_strand_id
1 'polypeptide(L)'
;MLVTGGAITVTATSGNPFSLRVISLSAGGDPGNASGFSASTAYSWLLATGNPGGGISGFDAADFLIDTTAFSSPRDSGVFSLSQGLSGGNPALFLNFTPVPEPSTYALLGVGLGLVLLTVRRRRL
;
A
#
# COMPACT_ATOMS: atom_id res chain seq x y z
N MET A 1 0.28 -13.80 14.93
CA MET A 1 -1.09 -13.22 14.91
C MET A 1 -1.20 -12.28 16.10
N LEU A 2 -1.36 -10.98 15.87
CA LEU A 2 -1.47 -9.97 16.93
C LEU A 2 -2.93 -9.92 17.43
N VAL A 3 -3.11 -10.35 18.69
CA VAL A 3 -4.30 -10.24 19.57
C VAL A 3 -5.67 -10.59 18.98
N THR A 4 -6.19 -11.75 19.35
CA THR A 4 -7.62 -12.11 19.24
C THR A 4 -8.28 -12.07 20.60
N GLY A 5 -9.06 -11.03 20.90
CA GLY A 5 -9.99 -11.03 22.03
C GLY A 5 -9.93 -9.78 22.91
N GLY A 6 -10.37 -8.62 22.37
CA GLY A 6 -10.55 -7.40 23.15
C GLY A 6 -11.00 -6.23 22.29
N ALA A 7 -11.55 -5.19 22.91
CA ALA A 7 -11.68 -3.89 22.24
C ALA A 7 -10.27 -3.31 22.04
N ILE A 8 -9.98 -2.84 20.84
CA ILE A 8 -8.70 -2.19 20.53
C ILE A 8 -8.94 -0.68 20.53
N THR A 9 -8.29 0.03 21.44
CA THR A 9 -8.29 1.49 21.46
C THR A 9 -6.92 1.98 21.01
N VAL A 10 -6.89 2.72 19.91
CA VAL A 10 -5.71 3.45 19.47
C VAL A 10 -5.65 4.75 20.26
N THR A 11 -4.55 4.93 21.00
CA THR A 11 -4.30 6.13 21.82
C THR A 11 -3.18 7.01 21.26
N ALA A 12 -2.66 6.65 20.09
CA ALA A 12 -1.68 7.45 19.37
C ALA A 12 -2.32 8.76 18.91
N THR A 13 -1.50 9.78 18.69
CA THR A 13 -1.94 11.05 18.12
C THR A 13 -0.93 11.51 17.09
N SER A 14 -1.30 12.38 16.17
CA SER A 14 -0.35 13.01 15.23
C SER A 14 0.85 13.69 15.92
N GLY A 15 0.71 14.16 17.16
CA GLY A 15 1.80 14.71 17.98
C GLY A 15 2.68 13.67 18.68
N ASN A 16 2.19 12.44 18.83
CA ASN A 16 2.92 11.28 19.36
C ASN A 16 2.48 10.01 18.62
N PRO A 17 2.94 9.82 17.36
CA PRO A 17 2.38 8.81 16.48
C PRO A 17 2.89 7.42 16.84
N PHE A 18 2.09 6.39 16.55
CA PHE A 18 2.53 5.02 16.61
C PHE A 18 3.39 4.70 15.38
N SER A 19 4.64 4.29 15.58
CA SER A 19 5.52 3.92 14.47
C SER A 19 5.28 2.48 14.02
N LEU A 20 4.80 2.31 12.79
CA LEU A 20 4.62 1.02 12.14
C LEU A 20 5.77 0.79 11.16
N ARG A 21 6.73 -0.05 11.54
CA ARG A 21 7.84 -0.43 10.65
C ARG A 21 7.46 -1.59 9.76
N VAL A 22 7.59 -1.40 8.45
CA VAL A 22 7.39 -2.43 7.43
C VAL A 22 8.74 -2.99 7.01
N ILE A 23 8.92 -4.30 7.18
CA ILE A 23 10.17 -5.01 6.89
C ILE A 23 9.86 -6.07 5.82
N SER A 24 10.66 -6.12 4.76
CA SER A 24 10.58 -7.19 3.77
C SER A 24 11.52 -8.34 4.13
N LEU A 25 11.04 -9.57 3.96
CA LEU A 25 11.79 -10.79 4.23
C LEU A 25 11.89 -11.64 2.97
N SER A 26 13.08 -12.15 2.70
CA SER A 26 13.31 -13.13 1.63
C SER A 26 12.55 -14.43 1.88
N ALA A 27 12.55 -15.34 0.91
CA ALA A 27 11.95 -16.67 1.07
C ALA A 27 12.54 -17.47 2.24
N GLY A 28 13.79 -17.17 2.65
CA GLY A 28 14.44 -17.79 3.81
C GLY A 28 14.09 -17.16 5.16
N GLY A 29 13.33 -16.05 5.17
CA GLY A 29 12.98 -15.31 6.39
C GLY A 29 14.00 -14.25 6.81
N ASP A 30 15.14 -14.13 6.11
CA ASP A 30 16.12 -13.08 6.34
C ASP A 30 15.69 -11.74 5.74
N PRO A 31 16.12 -10.58 6.29
CA PRO A 31 15.90 -9.27 5.70
C PRO A 31 16.35 -9.23 4.24
N GLY A 32 15.47 -8.80 3.34
CA GLY A 32 15.74 -8.77 1.92
C GLY A 32 14.47 -8.63 1.10
N ASN A 33 14.58 -8.81 -0.22
CA ASN A 33 13.44 -8.62 -1.11
C ASN A 33 12.35 -9.63 -0.78
N ALA A 34 11.14 -9.12 -0.51
CA ALA A 34 9.96 -9.92 -0.25
C ALA A 34 9.67 -10.85 -1.42
N SER A 35 9.75 -12.16 -1.17
CA SER A 35 9.43 -13.16 -2.18
C SER A 35 7.96 -13.03 -2.60
N GLY A 36 7.72 -12.94 -3.91
CA GLY A 36 6.36 -12.81 -4.46
C GLY A 36 5.75 -11.40 -4.37
N PHE A 37 6.50 -10.41 -3.90
CA PHE A 37 6.08 -9.01 -3.96
C PHE A 37 6.31 -8.45 -5.37
N SER A 38 5.28 -7.81 -5.93
CA SER A 38 5.31 -7.07 -7.19
C SER A 38 4.83 -5.65 -6.96
N ALA A 39 5.62 -4.65 -7.36
CA ALA A 39 5.26 -3.24 -7.25
C ALA A 39 4.01 -2.86 -8.07
N SER A 40 3.64 -3.68 -9.06
CA SER A 40 2.46 -3.47 -9.91
C SER A 40 1.17 -4.09 -9.33
N THR A 41 1.24 -4.77 -8.19
CA THR A 41 0.10 -5.48 -7.59
C THR A 41 -0.35 -4.79 -6.31
N ALA A 42 -1.66 -4.58 -6.16
CA ALA A 42 -2.25 -4.09 -4.92
C ALA A 42 -2.32 -5.21 -3.90
N TYR A 43 -1.93 -4.92 -2.66
CA TYR A 43 -1.96 -5.87 -1.56
C TYR A 43 -2.68 -5.28 -0.36
N SER A 44 -3.28 -6.16 0.44
CA SER A 44 -3.87 -5.82 1.73
C SER A 44 -3.51 -6.91 2.74
N TRP A 45 -2.89 -6.50 3.85
CA TRP A 45 -2.48 -7.38 4.94
C TRP A 45 -3.26 -7.02 6.19
N LEU A 46 -3.92 -8.02 6.77
CA LEU A 46 -4.62 -7.88 8.05
C LEU A 46 -3.60 -7.70 9.19
N LEU A 47 -3.67 -6.58 9.89
CA LEU A 47 -2.81 -6.29 11.05
C LEU A 47 -3.45 -6.70 12.37
N ALA A 48 -4.73 -6.35 12.53
CA ALA A 48 -5.47 -6.60 13.76
C ALA A 48 -6.96 -6.75 13.49
N THR A 49 -7.64 -7.52 14.34
CA THR A 49 -9.10 -7.67 14.36
C THR A 49 -9.62 -7.37 15.75
N GLY A 50 -10.52 -6.39 15.86
CA GLY A 50 -11.28 -6.14 17.08
C GLY A 50 -12.41 -7.17 17.26
N ASN A 51 -13.09 -7.12 18.40
CA ASN A 51 -14.29 -7.92 18.62
C ASN A 51 -15.55 -7.23 18.02
N PRO A 52 -16.67 -7.95 17.84
CA PRO A 52 -17.89 -7.36 17.28
C PRO A 52 -18.64 -6.39 18.21
N GLY A 53 -18.42 -6.44 19.54
CA GLY A 53 -19.10 -5.61 20.55
C GLY A 53 -18.32 -4.40 21.10
N GLY A 54 -17.06 -4.23 20.71
CA GLY A 54 -16.14 -3.20 21.20
C GLY A 54 -15.16 -2.69 20.13
N GLY A 55 -14.98 -3.43 19.04
CA GLY A 55 -14.36 -2.96 17.80
C GLY A 55 -12.94 -2.41 17.91
N ILE A 56 -12.60 -1.54 16.95
CA ILE A 56 -11.38 -0.74 16.93
C ILE A 56 -11.80 0.73 16.99
N SER A 57 -11.43 1.45 18.05
CA SER A 57 -11.77 2.86 18.27
C SER A 57 -10.52 3.75 18.28
N GLY A 58 -10.71 5.04 18.00
CA GLY A 58 -9.63 6.04 18.02
C GLY A 58 -8.64 5.93 16.85
N PHE A 59 -8.96 5.18 15.80
CA PHE A 59 -8.11 5.09 14.63
C PHE A 59 -8.24 6.34 13.77
N ASP A 60 -7.11 7.02 13.57
CA ASP A 60 -6.86 7.91 12.45
C ASP A 60 -5.58 7.44 11.77
N ALA A 61 -5.54 7.40 10.44
CA ALA A 61 -4.33 7.02 9.71
C ALA A 61 -3.18 8.02 9.95
N ALA A 62 -3.49 9.28 10.27
CA ALA A 62 -2.51 10.32 10.58
C ALA A 62 -1.84 10.13 11.96
N ASP A 63 -2.40 9.30 12.84
CA ASP A 63 -1.81 8.96 14.13
C ASP A 63 -0.72 7.86 14.01
N PHE A 64 -0.46 7.39 12.80
CA PHE A 64 0.54 6.36 12.50
C PHE A 64 1.63 6.89 11.58
N LEU A 65 2.87 6.57 11.93
CA LEU A 65 4.03 6.81 11.08
C LEU A 65 4.46 5.48 10.45
N ILE A 66 4.23 5.32 9.14
CA ILE A 66 4.66 4.13 8.41
C ILE A 66 6.14 4.27 8.02
N ASP A 67 7.00 3.55 8.72
CA ASP A 67 8.43 3.48 8.46
C ASP A 67 8.73 2.35 7.46
N THR A 68 9.14 2.72 6.25
CA THR A 68 9.47 1.78 5.17
C THR A 68 10.98 1.68 4.90
N THR A 69 11.82 2.22 5.79
CA THR A 69 13.28 2.24 5.62
C THR A 69 13.90 0.84 5.57
N ALA A 70 13.24 -0.15 6.18
CA ALA A 70 13.65 -1.56 6.18
C ALA A 70 12.93 -2.42 5.12
N PHE A 71 12.18 -1.80 4.21
CA PHE A 71 11.53 -2.49 3.09
C PHE A 71 12.39 -2.36 1.83
N SER A 72 13.04 -3.46 1.43
CA SER A 72 14.04 -3.46 0.36
C SER A 72 13.46 -3.74 -1.04
N SER A 73 12.27 -4.34 -1.14
CA SER A 73 11.66 -4.62 -2.45
C SER A 73 11.38 -3.32 -3.22
N PRO A 74 11.65 -3.26 -4.54
CA PRO A 74 11.30 -2.12 -5.37
C PRO A 74 9.80 -1.84 -5.29
N ARG A 75 9.41 -0.58 -5.14
CA ARG A 75 8.00 -0.17 -4.97
C ARG A 75 7.42 0.58 -6.17
N ASP A 76 8.25 1.01 -7.12
CA ASP A 76 7.86 1.74 -8.32
C ASP A 76 6.86 2.88 -8.05
N SER A 77 7.16 3.70 -7.03
CA SER A 77 6.32 4.80 -6.52
C SER A 77 5.05 4.39 -5.78
N GLY A 78 4.75 3.09 -5.65
CA GLY A 78 3.67 2.59 -4.82
C GLY A 78 3.84 2.98 -3.34
N VAL A 79 2.70 3.19 -2.68
CA VAL A 79 2.64 3.70 -1.31
C VAL A 79 1.97 2.71 -0.37
N PHE A 80 2.43 2.71 0.88
CA PHE A 80 1.76 1.99 1.96
C PHE A 80 0.79 2.92 2.69
N SER A 81 -0.37 2.40 3.05
CA SER A 81 -1.39 3.12 3.82
C SER A 81 -2.10 2.21 4.80
N LEU A 82 -2.66 2.79 5.85
CA LEU A 82 -3.52 2.06 6.79
C LEU A 82 -4.99 2.33 6.48
N SER A 83 -5.81 1.29 6.60
CA SER A 83 -7.26 1.43 6.52
C SER A 83 -7.96 0.57 7.56
N GLN A 84 -9.14 1.01 7.98
CA GLN A 84 -10.07 0.18 8.72
C GLN A 84 -11.12 -0.42 7.78
N GLY A 85 -11.58 -1.63 8.11
CA GLY A 85 -12.62 -2.32 7.39
C GLY A 85 -13.20 -3.46 8.21
N LEU A 86 -13.65 -4.51 7.54
CA LEU A 86 -14.18 -5.72 8.18
C LEU A 86 -13.40 -6.94 7.72
N SER A 87 -13.16 -7.87 8.65
CA SER A 87 -12.66 -9.21 8.36
C SER A 87 -13.59 -10.22 9.02
N GLY A 88 -14.31 -11.00 8.22
CA GLY A 88 -15.31 -11.96 8.72
C GLY A 88 -16.42 -11.33 9.57
N GLY A 89 -16.79 -10.08 9.28
CA GLY A 89 -17.81 -9.32 10.02
C GLY A 89 -17.30 -8.56 11.25
N ASN A 90 -16.02 -8.70 11.61
CA ASN A 90 -15.40 -7.98 12.73
C ASN A 90 -14.61 -6.76 12.25
N PRO A 91 -14.58 -5.65 13.02
CA PRO A 91 -13.72 -4.51 12.73
C PRO A 91 -12.26 -4.93 12.61
N ALA A 92 -11.59 -4.47 11.56
CA ALA A 92 -10.24 -4.90 11.22
C ALA A 92 -9.39 -3.72 10.76
N LEU A 93 -8.09 -3.77 11.06
CA LEU A 93 -7.08 -2.84 10.58
C LEU A 93 -6.23 -3.54 9.53
N PHE A 94 -6.02 -2.87 8.40
CA PHE A 94 -5.24 -3.38 7.27
C PHE A 94 -4.10 -2.45 6.93
N LEU A 95 -2.95 -3.03 6.60
CA LEU A 95 -1.89 -2.37 5.84
C LEU A 95 -2.15 -2.64 4.37
N ASN A 96 -2.21 -1.58 3.56
CA ASN A 96 -2.43 -1.69 2.13
C ASN A 96 -1.20 -1.21 1.39
N PHE A 97 -0.89 -1.85 0.27
CA PHE A 97 0.03 -1.33 -0.71
C PHE A 97 -0.75 -1.01 -1.99
N THR A 98 -0.70 0.25 -2.41
CA THR A 98 -1.31 0.72 -3.64
C THR A 98 -0.23 1.06 -4.66
N PRO A 99 -0.10 0.28 -5.74
CA PRO A 99 0.71 0.63 -6.89
C PRO A 99 0.30 2.00 -7.42
N VAL A 100 1.26 2.80 -7.85
CA VAL A 100 0.97 3.95 -8.70
C VAL A 100 0.95 3.43 -10.14
N PRO A 101 -0.20 3.46 -10.84
CA PRO A 101 -0.23 3.10 -12.24
C PRO A 101 0.71 4.03 -13.00
N GLU A 102 1.63 3.48 -13.81
CA GLU A 102 2.57 4.28 -14.62
C GLU A 102 1.78 5.32 -15.43
N PRO A 103 1.78 6.61 -15.01
CA PRO A 103 0.81 7.55 -15.53
C PRO A 103 1.24 7.94 -16.93
N SER A 104 0.33 7.78 -17.90
CA SER A 104 0.26 8.60 -19.11
C SER A 104 1.44 8.56 -20.09
N THR A 105 2.58 7.96 -19.75
CA THR A 105 3.80 7.99 -20.58
C THR A 105 3.56 7.19 -21.85
N TYR A 106 2.97 6.00 -21.75
CA TYR A 106 2.55 5.24 -22.94
C TYR A 106 1.44 5.92 -23.73
N ALA A 107 0.52 6.61 -23.07
CA ALA A 107 -0.54 7.35 -23.75
C ALA A 107 0.05 8.53 -24.55
N LEU A 108 0.98 9.29 -23.95
CA LEU A 108 1.69 10.39 -24.59
C LEU A 108 2.64 9.91 -25.69
N LEU A 109 3.34 8.79 -25.48
CA LEU A 109 4.18 8.18 -26.51
C LEU A 109 3.33 7.71 -27.70
N GLY A 110 2.19 7.07 -27.43
CA GLY A 110 1.26 6.62 -28.45
C GLY A 110 0.66 7.80 -29.25
N VAL A 111 0.25 8.86 -28.56
CA VAL A 111 -0.22 10.10 -29.20
C VAL A 111 0.91 10.76 -29.99
N GLY A 112 2.10 10.89 -29.43
CA GLY A 112 3.27 11.49 -30.09
C GLY A 112 3.68 10.74 -31.36
N LEU A 113 3.81 9.42 -31.30
CA LEU A 113 4.10 8.57 -32.45
C LEU A 113 2.98 8.61 -33.48
N GLY A 114 1.72 8.64 -33.04
CA GLY A 114 0.55 8.80 -33.93
C GLY A 114 0.57 10.11 -34.72
N LEU A 115 0.89 11.24 -34.07
CA LEU A 115 1.01 12.54 -34.73
C LEU A 115 2.19 12.60 -35.71
N VAL A 116 3.34 12.00 -35.37
CA VAL A 116 4.50 11.89 -36.27
C VAL A 116 4.14 11.08 -37.52
N LEU A 117 3.46 9.94 -37.38
CA LEU A 117 3.03 9.13 -38.52
C LEU A 117 2.01 9.86 -39.41
N LEU A 118 1.06 10.58 -38.82
CA LEU A 118 0.08 11.38 -39.55
C LEU A 118 0.74 12.51 -40.35
N THR A 119 1.72 13.21 -39.76
CA THR A 119 2.45 14.28 -40.44
C THR A 119 3.35 13.76 -41.55
N VAL A 120 4.02 12.62 -41.37
CA VAL A 120 4.82 11.97 -42.42
C VAL A 120 3.93 11.48 -43.57
N ARG A 121 2.75 10.91 -43.28
CA ARG A 121 1.80 10.44 -44.30
C ARG A 121 1.24 11.59 -45.15
N ARG A 122 0.97 12.74 -44.54
CA ARG A 122 0.49 13.95 -45.25
C ARG A 122 1.55 14.61 -46.13
N ARG A 123 2.85 14.36 -45.90
CA ARG A 123 3.95 14.88 -46.73
C ARG A 123 4.33 13.96 -47.90
N ARG A 124 3.81 12.74 -47.93
CA ARG A 124 4.06 11.73 -48.98
C ARG A 124 2.90 11.57 -49.98
N LEU A 125 1.79 12.28 -49.76
CA LEU A 125 0.67 12.45 -50.70
C LEU A 125 0.78 13.83 -51.32
#